data_AF-A0AAD5H7Q2-F1
#
_entry.id   AF-A0AAD5H7Q2-F1
#
_cell.length_a   1.000
_cell.length_b   1.000
_cell.length_c   1.000
_cell.angle_alpha   90.00
_cell.angle_beta   90.00
_cell.angle_gamma   90.00
#
_symmetry.space_group_name_H-M   'P 1'
#
loop_
_entity.id
_entity.type
_entity.pdbx_description
1 polymer ?
#
loop_
_entity_poly.entity_id
_entity_poly.type
_entity_poly.pdbx_seq_one_letter_code
_entity_poly.pdbx_strand_id
1 'polypeptide(L)'
;MAARRILTRVDNDDDEEQYTGKSILPVSHEKTIDDTFVPATGEDYLLMVRRQTRRVPAIVVAAPPPETKKFSPSTLPSHYQFQVEQVTPTAENLLPKDEWRTAFRTQFDGIKESFSQLSKLQNNEIKLPAAKDKMQWKEFLYGAPKTEESSDQKEGHNPDVNILQRISQNVVLRLLNWHIEWLENNEIQKNQAMWMYALLTRLDKVMTSDETSILRNVSRKCIQIRQEQADPENPQVAYLNILITIIAACFGQADLV
;
A
#
# COMPACT_ATOMS: atom_id res chain seq x y z
N MET A 1 25.03 -11.70 23.80
CA MET A 1 24.89 -11.02 22.50
C MET A 1 23.79 -9.98 22.62
N ALA A 2 24.17 -8.70 22.60
CA ALA A 2 23.25 -7.59 22.84
C ALA A 2 22.53 -7.21 21.53
N ALA A 3 21.20 -7.22 21.55
CA ALA A 3 20.39 -6.72 20.46
C ALA A 3 20.49 -5.18 20.40
N ARG A 4 21.15 -4.66 19.37
CA ARG A 4 21.16 -3.22 19.06
C ARG A 4 19.78 -2.84 18.52
N ARG A 5 19.01 -2.13 19.34
CA ARG A 5 17.78 -1.46 18.89
C ARG A 5 18.22 -0.23 18.09
N ILE A 6 17.85 -0.19 16.80
CA ILE A 6 18.11 0.95 15.91
C ILE A 6 17.20 2.08 16.36
N LEU A 7 17.74 3.02 17.14
CA LEU A 7 17.11 4.31 17.37
C LEU A 7 17.63 5.22 16.25
N THR A 8 16.76 5.52 15.28
CA THR A 8 17.01 6.52 14.25
C THR A 8 17.39 7.84 14.93
N ARG A 9 18.61 8.28 14.67
CA ARG A 9 19.10 9.62 14.99
C ARG A 9 18.28 10.59 14.14
N VAL A 10 17.31 11.25 14.78
CA VAL A 10 16.65 12.41 14.19
C VAL A 10 17.64 13.55 14.37
N ASP A 11 18.15 14.06 13.25
CA ASP A 11 18.92 15.31 13.24
C ASP A 11 17.97 16.43 13.68
N ASN A 12 18.34 17.11 14.77
CA ASN A 12 17.60 18.23 15.32
C ASN A 12 17.74 19.41 14.36
N ASP A 13 16.81 19.56 13.44
CA ASP A 13 16.48 20.89 12.89
C ASP A 13 15.73 21.66 13.99
N ASP A 14 16.39 22.72 14.47
CA ASP A 14 16.00 23.62 15.57
C ASP A 14 14.71 24.39 15.28
N ASP A 15 13.57 23.70 15.33
CA ASP A 15 12.25 24.30 15.56
C ASP A 15 11.50 23.43 16.59
N GLU A 16 12.05 23.35 17.82
CA GLU A 16 11.32 22.82 18.96
C GLU A 16 10.12 23.73 19.28
N GLU A 17 9.01 23.51 18.58
CA GLU A 17 7.69 23.93 19.04
C GLU A 17 7.41 23.16 20.34
N GLN A 18 7.88 23.73 21.45
CA GLN A 18 7.84 23.12 22.77
C GLN A 18 6.39 22.75 23.13
N TYR A 19 6.09 21.46 23.08
CA TYR A 19 4.84 20.82 23.54
C TYR A 19 4.61 20.95 25.06
N THR A 20 5.24 21.93 25.72
CA THR A 20 4.85 22.34 27.06
C THR A 20 3.60 23.20 26.91
N GLY A 21 2.47 22.71 27.41
CA GLY A 21 1.15 23.34 27.23
C GLY A 21 1.18 24.86 27.33
N LYS A 22 0.60 25.53 26.32
CA LYS A 22 0.54 27.00 26.23
C LYS A 22 0.01 27.58 27.54
N SER A 23 0.71 28.56 28.11
CA SER A 23 0.28 29.20 29.35
C SER A 23 -1.01 30.00 29.11
N ILE A 24 -2.11 29.57 29.74
CA ILE A 24 -3.42 30.22 29.61
C ILE A 24 -3.57 31.39 30.58
N LEU A 25 -2.84 31.36 31.70
CA LEU A 25 -2.91 32.39 32.74
C LEU A 25 -1.64 33.26 32.74
N PRO A 26 -1.79 34.60 32.80
CA PRO A 26 -0.65 35.49 33.00
C PRO A 26 -0.12 35.32 34.42
N VAL A 27 1.21 35.22 34.57
CA VAL A 27 1.87 35.18 35.88
C VAL A 27 3.16 35.99 35.75
N SER A 28 3.27 37.06 36.54
CA SER A 28 4.44 37.94 36.61
C SER A 28 5.68 37.21 37.10
N HIS A 29 6.87 37.52 36.59
CA HIS A 29 8.11 36.76 36.91
C HIS A 29 8.95 37.34 38.07
N GLU A 30 8.57 38.47 38.65
CA GLU A 30 9.48 39.31 39.47
C GLU A 30 9.49 39.05 40.97
N LYS A 31 8.56 38.28 41.55
CA LYS A 31 8.48 38.12 43.00
C LYS A 31 9.32 36.95 43.51
N THR A 32 10.27 37.20 44.40
CA THR A 32 10.99 36.15 45.15
C THR A 32 10.13 35.64 46.29
N ILE A 33 9.39 34.57 46.02
CA ILE A 33 8.60 33.84 47.02
C ILE A 33 9.46 32.72 47.64
N ASP A 34 9.60 32.76 48.97
CA ASP A 34 10.23 31.71 49.78
C ASP A 34 9.25 30.56 50.07
N ASP A 35 9.75 29.34 50.29
CA ASP A 35 8.94 28.12 50.39
C ASP A 35 8.00 28.06 51.61
N THR A 36 8.18 28.96 52.58
CA THR A 36 7.31 29.13 53.75
C THR A 36 6.20 30.17 53.57
N PHE A 37 6.14 30.82 52.41
CA PHE A 37 5.12 31.83 52.11
C PHE A 37 3.76 31.18 51.84
N VAL A 38 2.72 31.63 52.54
CA VAL A 38 1.33 31.25 52.26
C VAL A 38 0.76 32.23 51.23
N PRO A 39 0.39 31.77 50.02
CA PRO A 39 -0.05 32.67 48.96
C PRO A 39 -1.41 33.32 49.30
N ALA A 40 -1.45 34.64 49.27
CA ALA A 40 -2.67 35.43 49.54
C ALA A 40 -3.50 35.71 48.28
N THR A 41 -2.95 35.47 47.09
CA THR A 41 -3.58 35.77 45.78
C THR A 41 -3.35 34.63 44.78
N GLY A 42 -4.23 34.48 43.79
CA GLY A 42 -4.12 33.45 42.76
C GLY A 42 -2.83 33.53 41.93
N GLU A 43 -2.33 34.74 41.63
CA GLU A 43 -1.06 34.95 40.93
C GLU A 43 0.15 34.47 41.75
N ASP A 44 0.18 34.79 43.05
CA ASP A 44 1.22 34.33 43.99
C ASP A 44 1.24 32.79 44.06
N TYR A 45 0.06 32.16 44.06
CA TYR A 45 -0.07 30.71 44.03
C TYR A 45 0.49 30.11 42.73
N LEU A 46 0.15 30.68 41.57
CA LEU A 46 0.66 30.18 40.28
C LEU A 46 2.17 30.33 40.16
N LEU A 47 2.75 31.41 40.71
CA LEU A 47 4.19 31.60 40.74
C LEU A 47 4.89 30.56 41.63
N MET A 48 4.31 30.28 42.80
CA MET A 48 4.77 29.22 43.71
C MET A 48 4.75 27.86 43.01
N VAL A 49 3.65 27.51 42.34
CA VAL A 49 3.52 26.24 41.59
C VAL A 49 4.55 26.15 40.47
N ARG A 50 4.74 27.20 39.65
CA ARG A 50 5.77 27.22 38.59
C ARG A 50 7.17 26.98 39.12
N ARG A 51 7.50 27.53 40.30
CA ARG A 51 8.79 27.29 40.97
C ARG A 51 8.91 25.85 41.46
N GLN A 52 7.87 25.32 42.10
CA GLN A 52 7.84 23.93 42.58
C GLN A 52 7.98 22.94 41.41
N THR A 53 7.26 23.14 40.31
CA THR A 53 7.36 22.28 39.12
C THR A 53 8.76 22.30 38.51
N ARG A 54 9.47 23.44 38.51
CA ARG A 54 10.87 23.50 38.04
C ARG A 54 11.84 22.67 38.90
N ARG A 55 11.50 22.42 40.17
CA ARG A 55 12.30 21.59 41.07
C ARG A 55 12.01 20.09 40.94
N VAL A 56 10.89 19.74 40.32
CA VAL A 56 10.46 18.34 40.11
C VAL A 56 10.83 17.94 38.68
N PRO A 57 11.33 16.71 38.44
CA PRO A 57 11.56 16.22 37.08
C PRO A 57 10.28 16.21 36.25
N ALA A 58 10.36 16.67 35.00
CA ALA A 58 9.22 16.77 34.09
C ALA A 58 8.62 15.39 33.71
N ILE A 59 9.46 14.36 33.64
CA ILE A 59 9.08 12.98 33.35
C ILE A 59 9.76 12.08 34.38
N VAL A 60 8.96 11.26 35.06
CA VAL A 60 9.45 10.22 35.98
C VAL A 60 8.95 8.88 35.48
N VAL A 61 9.87 7.92 35.33
CA VAL A 61 9.52 6.54 35.00
C VAL A 61 9.55 5.73 36.29
N ALA A 62 8.39 5.25 36.72
CA ALA A 62 8.29 4.34 37.85
C ALA A 62 8.76 2.93 37.46
N ALA A 63 9.40 2.22 38.39
CA ALA A 63 9.73 0.82 38.20
C ALA A 63 8.44 -0.01 38.01
N PRO A 64 8.43 -1.00 37.10
CA PRO A 64 7.26 -1.85 36.92
C PRO A 64 6.95 -2.63 38.21
N PRO A 65 5.66 -2.83 38.56
CA PRO A 65 5.27 -3.65 39.69
C PRO A 65 5.87 -5.07 39.62
N PRO A 66 6.10 -5.75 40.76
CA PRO A 66 6.67 -7.11 40.76
C PRO A 66 5.80 -8.13 40.02
N GLU A 67 4.49 -7.90 39.94
CA GLU A 67 3.52 -8.77 39.26
C GLU A 67 3.00 -8.15 37.96
N THR A 68 3.88 -7.88 36.99
CA THR A 68 3.41 -7.58 35.63
C THR A 68 3.07 -8.89 34.92
N LYS A 69 1.79 -9.10 34.58
CA LYS A 69 1.39 -10.12 33.62
C LYS A 69 2.11 -9.84 32.31
N LYS A 70 2.97 -10.77 31.87
CA LYS A 70 3.66 -10.66 30.59
C LYS A 70 2.60 -10.73 29.49
N PHE A 71 2.31 -9.61 28.85
CA PHE A 71 1.42 -9.60 27.68
C PHE A 71 2.13 -10.28 26.52
N SER A 72 1.65 -11.46 26.12
CA SER A 72 2.06 -12.05 24.85
C SER A 72 1.31 -11.35 23.71
N PRO A 73 1.94 -11.19 22.53
CA PRO A 73 1.28 -10.65 21.34
C PRO A 73 0.02 -11.44 20.93
N SER A 74 -0.08 -12.71 21.35
CA SER A 74 -1.24 -13.58 21.09
C SER A 74 -2.46 -13.27 21.96
N THR A 75 -2.31 -12.46 23.01
CA THR A 75 -3.42 -12.06 23.91
C THR A 75 -4.05 -10.74 23.47
N LEU A 76 -3.49 -10.10 22.44
CA LEU A 76 -4.08 -8.89 21.84
C LEU A 76 -5.39 -9.27 21.12
N PRO A 77 -6.40 -8.38 21.14
CA PRO A 77 -7.54 -8.49 20.23
C PRO A 77 -7.06 -8.69 18.80
N SER A 78 -7.83 -9.46 18.01
CA SER A 78 -7.43 -9.88 16.66
C SER A 78 -7.02 -8.71 15.75
N HIS A 79 -7.60 -7.52 15.91
CA HIS A 79 -7.26 -6.33 15.10
C HIS A 79 -5.95 -5.64 15.51
N TYR A 80 -5.40 -5.96 16.68
CA TYR A 80 -4.07 -5.55 17.14
C TYR A 80 -3.02 -6.65 16.96
N GLN A 81 -3.43 -7.82 16.47
CA GLN A 81 -2.50 -8.89 16.14
C GLN A 81 -1.93 -8.61 14.74
N PHE A 82 -0.62 -8.39 14.67
CA PHE A 82 0.09 -8.30 13.39
C PHE A 82 0.08 -9.68 12.73
N GLN A 83 -0.88 -9.89 11.83
CA GLN A 83 -0.84 -11.03 10.93
C GLN A 83 0.19 -10.71 9.85
N VAL A 84 1.44 -11.15 10.07
CA VAL A 84 2.37 -11.32 8.95
C VAL A 84 1.80 -12.51 8.16
N GLU A 85 0.96 -12.21 7.16
CA GLU A 85 0.61 -13.20 6.16
C GLU A 85 1.92 -13.63 5.50
N GLN A 86 2.38 -14.82 5.89
CA GLN A 86 3.59 -15.42 5.38
C GLN A 86 3.36 -15.62 3.88
N VAL A 87 4.01 -14.80 3.05
CA VAL A 87 4.24 -15.16 1.65
C VAL A 87 5.06 -16.46 1.74
N THR A 88 4.45 -17.58 1.40
CA THR A 88 5.11 -18.89 1.43
C THR A 88 6.39 -18.79 0.61
N PRO A 89 7.54 -19.23 1.16
CA PRO A 89 8.82 -19.12 0.46
C PRO A 89 8.70 -19.84 -0.88
N THR A 90 8.76 -19.05 -1.96
CA THR A 90 8.66 -19.58 -3.32
C THR A 90 9.98 -20.23 -3.67
N ALA A 91 9.95 -21.36 -4.39
CA ALA A 91 11.17 -22.03 -4.84
C ALA A 91 12.03 -21.09 -5.70
N GLU A 92 13.35 -21.07 -5.45
CA GLU A 92 14.29 -20.13 -6.07
C GLU A 92 14.32 -20.23 -7.60
N ASN A 93 14.02 -21.41 -8.15
CA ASN A 93 13.97 -21.66 -9.59
C ASN A 93 12.79 -20.97 -10.31
N LEU A 94 11.76 -20.51 -9.58
CA LEU A 94 10.60 -19.81 -10.13
C LEU A 94 10.74 -18.29 -10.08
N LEU A 95 11.76 -17.77 -9.37
CA LEU A 95 11.94 -16.34 -9.15
C LEU A 95 12.83 -15.73 -10.26
N PRO A 96 12.46 -14.55 -10.80
CA PRO A 96 13.32 -13.87 -11.75
C PRO A 96 14.53 -13.26 -11.03
N LYS A 97 15.68 -13.22 -11.71
CA LYS A 97 16.92 -12.61 -11.21
C LYS A 97 16.70 -11.13 -10.87
N ASP A 98 17.36 -10.65 -9.82
CA ASP A 98 17.21 -9.26 -9.37
C ASP A 98 17.68 -8.24 -10.42
N GLU A 99 18.73 -8.56 -11.19
CA GLU A 99 19.19 -7.74 -12.32
C GLU A 99 18.11 -7.56 -13.40
N TRP A 100 17.32 -8.61 -13.65
CA TRP A 100 16.21 -8.53 -14.59
C TRP A 100 15.10 -7.65 -14.03
N ARG A 101 14.79 -7.74 -12.73
CA ARG A 101 13.75 -6.93 -12.08
C ARG A 101 14.08 -5.44 -12.15
N THR A 102 15.34 -5.07 -11.90
CA THR A 102 15.79 -3.67 -11.96
C THR A 102 15.79 -3.14 -13.39
N ALA A 103 16.30 -3.89 -14.36
CA ALA A 103 16.26 -3.51 -15.78
C ALA A 103 14.81 -3.37 -16.27
N PHE A 104 13.94 -4.33 -15.94
CA PHE A 104 12.54 -4.31 -16.30
C PHE A 104 11.80 -3.11 -15.71
N ARG A 105 12.07 -2.76 -14.44
CA ARG A 105 11.51 -1.57 -13.80
C ARG A 105 11.83 -0.30 -14.60
N THR A 106 13.08 -0.11 -15.00
CA THR A 106 13.47 1.09 -15.78
C THR A 106 12.74 1.17 -17.12
N GLN A 107 12.57 0.04 -17.81
CA GLN A 107 11.81 -0.01 -19.07
C GLN A 107 10.33 0.30 -18.83
N PHE A 108 9.74 -0.27 -17.78
CA PHE A 108 8.34 -0.07 -17.44
C PHE A 108 8.04 1.37 -17.01
N ASP A 109 8.93 2.01 -16.25
CA ASP A 109 8.81 3.42 -15.88
C ASP A 109 8.81 4.31 -17.14
N GLY A 110 9.66 4.02 -18.13
CA GLY A 110 9.64 4.71 -19.43
C GLY A 110 8.36 4.47 -20.25
N ILE A 111 7.78 3.27 -20.19
CA ILE A 111 6.48 2.97 -20.79
C ILE A 111 5.37 3.79 -20.10
N LYS A 112 5.40 3.91 -18.76
CA LYS A 112 4.42 4.73 -18.04
C LYS A 112 4.55 6.21 -18.34
N GLU A 113 5.79 6.71 -18.45
CA GLU A 113 6.04 8.11 -18.80
C GLU A 113 5.53 8.43 -20.21
N SER A 114 5.90 7.60 -21.21
CA SER A 114 5.38 7.76 -22.57
C SER A 114 3.86 7.65 -22.61
N PHE A 115 3.27 6.69 -21.89
CA PHE A 115 1.81 6.55 -21.79
C PHE A 115 1.14 7.80 -21.18
N SER A 116 1.75 8.41 -20.16
CA SER A 116 1.23 9.65 -19.54
C SER A 116 1.37 10.88 -20.45
N GLN A 117 2.39 10.90 -21.32
CA GLN A 117 2.62 11.98 -22.28
C GLN A 117 1.69 11.91 -23.48
N LEU A 118 1.13 10.73 -23.78
CA LEU A 118 0.15 10.60 -24.85
C LEU A 118 -1.09 11.43 -24.52
N SER A 119 -1.32 12.49 -25.30
CA SER A 119 -2.55 13.27 -25.25
C SER A 119 -3.75 12.34 -25.45
N LYS A 120 -4.88 12.62 -24.77
CA LYS A 120 -6.12 11.86 -24.90
C LYS A 120 -6.51 11.76 -26.38
N LEU A 121 -6.24 10.63 -27.01
CA LEU A 121 -6.66 10.37 -28.37
C LEU A 121 -8.17 10.17 -28.33
N GLN A 122 -8.93 11.13 -28.86
CA GLN A 122 -10.38 11.03 -28.93
C GLN A 122 -10.77 10.20 -30.14
N ASN A 123 -10.61 8.88 -30.07
CA ASN A 123 -11.24 8.01 -31.05
C ASN A 123 -12.46 7.32 -30.41
N ASN A 124 -13.64 7.84 -30.75
CA ASN A 124 -14.93 7.60 -30.10
C ASN A 124 -15.65 6.33 -30.59
N GLU A 125 -15.05 5.56 -31.49
CA GLU A 125 -15.73 4.43 -32.14
C GLU A 125 -16.06 3.30 -31.17
N ILE A 126 -15.25 3.11 -30.12
CA ILE A 126 -15.44 2.02 -29.15
C ILE A 126 -16.32 2.51 -27.99
N LYS A 127 -17.47 1.88 -27.76
CA LYS A 127 -18.32 2.18 -26.58
C LYS A 127 -17.84 1.36 -25.39
N LEU A 128 -17.44 2.03 -24.30
CA LEU A 128 -17.01 1.37 -23.08
C LEU A 128 -18.22 0.92 -22.24
N PRO A 129 -18.18 -0.27 -21.63
CA PRO A 129 -19.23 -0.72 -20.71
C PRO A 129 -19.35 0.18 -19.47
N ALA A 130 -20.48 0.08 -18.77
CA ALA A 130 -20.67 0.82 -17.52
C ALA A 130 -19.69 0.33 -16.44
N ALA A 131 -19.18 1.25 -15.61
CA ALA A 131 -18.16 0.98 -14.59
C ALA A 131 -18.53 -0.09 -13.53
N LYS A 132 -19.81 -0.47 -13.44
CA LYS A 132 -20.33 -1.43 -12.45
C LYS A 132 -20.60 -2.82 -13.04
N ASP A 133 -20.63 -2.96 -14.36
CA ASP A 133 -21.18 -4.15 -15.00
C ASP A 133 -20.09 -5.20 -15.28
N LYS A 134 -19.82 -6.04 -14.27
CA LYS A 134 -18.80 -7.10 -14.34
C LYS A 134 -18.93 -7.99 -15.58
N MET A 135 -20.14 -8.43 -15.92
CA MET A 135 -20.38 -9.35 -17.05
C MET A 135 -20.12 -8.69 -18.40
N GLN A 136 -20.54 -7.43 -18.58
CA GLN A 136 -20.29 -6.69 -19.82
C GLN A 136 -18.80 -6.41 -20.00
N TRP A 137 -18.07 -6.14 -18.92
CA TRP A 137 -16.61 -6.03 -18.99
C TRP A 137 -15.95 -7.36 -19.34
N LYS A 138 -16.42 -8.49 -18.81
CA LYS A 138 -15.90 -9.82 -19.19
C LYS A 138 -16.10 -10.07 -20.69
N GLU A 139 -17.29 -9.81 -21.21
CA GLU A 139 -17.62 -9.95 -22.63
C GLU A 139 -16.82 -8.98 -23.51
N PHE A 140 -16.61 -7.75 -23.06
CA PHE A 140 -15.82 -6.75 -23.78
C PHE A 140 -14.33 -7.14 -23.91
N LEU A 141 -13.74 -7.68 -22.83
CA LEU A 141 -12.31 -8.00 -22.78
C LEU A 141 -11.98 -9.34 -23.46
N TYR A 142 -12.85 -10.34 -23.32
CA TYR A 142 -12.59 -11.73 -23.76
C TYR A 142 -13.49 -12.21 -24.89
N GLY A 143 -14.53 -11.44 -25.25
CA GLY A 143 -15.58 -11.87 -26.18
C GLY A 143 -16.68 -12.65 -25.47
N ALA A 144 -17.80 -12.82 -26.16
CA ALA A 144 -18.90 -13.65 -25.68
C ALA A 144 -18.55 -15.15 -25.82
N PRO A 145 -18.95 -16.02 -24.88
CA PRO A 145 -18.87 -17.46 -25.09
C PRO A 145 -19.73 -17.82 -26.31
N LYS A 146 -19.26 -18.76 -27.13
CA LYS A 146 -19.95 -19.22 -28.34
C LYS A 146 -21.36 -19.71 -28.00
N THR A 147 -22.37 -18.89 -28.26
CA THR A 147 -23.77 -19.32 -28.32
C THR A 147 -24.12 -19.43 -29.80
N GLU A 148 -24.59 -20.60 -30.24
CA GLU A 148 -24.72 -21.01 -31.65
C GLU A 148 -25.73 -20.21 -32.50
N GLU A 149 -26.26 -19.09 -31.99
CA GLU A 149 -27.38 -18.36 -32.59
C GLU A 149 -27.03 -16.94 -33.06
N SER A 150 -25.75 -16.58 -33.19
CA SER A 150 -25.35 -15.27 -33.72
C SER A 150 -24.11 -15.38 -34.61
N SER A 151 -24.28 -15.08 -35.90
CA SER A 151 -23.27 -15.18 -36.96
C SER A 151 -22.14 -14.14 -36.89
N ASP A 152 -22.06 -13.34 -35.84
CA ASP A 152 -21.01 -12.33 -35.65
C ASP A 152 -20.07 -12.77 -34.52
N GLN A 153 -18.90 -13.27 -34.90
CA GLN A 153 -17.79 -13.53 -33.98
C GLN A 153 -17.35 -12.19 -33.35
N LYS A 154 -17.85 -11.85 -32.16
CA LYS A 154 -17.30 -10.76 -31.37
C LYS A 154 -16.01 -11.24 -30.71
N GLU A 155 -14.91 -11.19 -31.45
CA GLU A 155 -13.57 -11.35 -30.89
C GLU A 155 -13.37 -10.29 -29.79
N GLY A 156 -12.81 -10.71 -28.65
CA GLY A 156 -12.54 -9.80 -27.54
C GLY A 156 -11.63 -8.66 -27.97
N HIS A 157 -11.79 -7.49 -27.35
CA HIS A 157 -10.93 -6.36 -27.66
C HIS A 157 -9.51 -6.59 -27.13
N ASN A 158 -8.52 -6.15 -27.89
CA ASN A 158 -7.14 -6.06 -27.41
C ASN A 158 -6.96 -4.80 -26.55
N PRO A 159 -6.00 -4.80 -25.60
CA PRO A 159 -5.71 -3.65 -24.77
C PRO A 159 -5.01 -2.55 -25.57
N ASP A 160 -5.79 -1.80 -26.36
CA ASP A 160 -5.29 -0.65 -27.11
C ASP A 160 -5.16 0.59 -26.21
N VAL A 161 -4.17 1.43 -26.51
CA VAL A 161 -3.89 2.68 -25.77
C VAL A 161 -5.13 3.58 -25.70
N ASN A 162 -5.91 3.66 -26.78
CA ASN A 162 -7.14 4.45 -26.83
C ASN A 162 -8.19 3.97 -25.80
N ILE A 163 -8.31 2.65 -25.62
CA ILE A 163 -9.21 2.06 -24.63
C ILE A 163 -8.71 2.41 -23.22
N LEU A 164 -7.43 2.19 -22.96
CA LEU A 164 -6.81 2.42 -21.65
C LEU A 164 -6.87 3.88 -21.19
N GLN A 165 -6.68 4.85 -22.09
CA GLN A 165 -6.76 6.28 -21.76
C GLN A 165 -8.16 6.71 -21.30
N ARG A 166 -9.20 6.01 -21.76
CA ARG A 166 -10.60 6.32 -21.44
C ARG A 166 -11.08 5.64 -20.16
N ILE A 167 -10.36 4.62 -19.68
CA ILE A 167 -10.65 3.95 -18.42
C ILE A 167 -10.14 4.82 -17.26
N SER A 168 -11.00 5.08 -16.28
CA SER A 168 -10.65 5.80 -15.06
C SER A 168 -9.96 4.88 -14.04
N GLN A 169 -9.15 5.45 -13.15
CA GLN A 169 -8.42 4.69 -12.11
C GLN A 169 -9.34 3.77 -11.28
N ASN A 170 -10.54 4.24 -10.91
CA ASN A 170 -11.50 3.43 -10.17
C ASN A 170 -11.94 2.17 -10.94
N VAL A 171 -12.14 2.31 -12.26
CA VAL A 171 -12.50 1.18 -13.12
C VAL A 171 -11.31 0.24 -13.30
N VAL A 172 -10.09 0.74 -13.43
CA VAL A 172 -8.87 -0.09 -13.47
C VAL A 172 -8.79 -1.00 -12.24
N LEU A 173 -8.98 -0.44 -11.05
CA LEU A 173 -8.91 -1.21 -9.80
C LEU A 173 -10.06 -2.23 -9.68
N ARG A 174 -11.27 -1.87 -10.09
CA ARG A 174 -12.40 -2.82 -10.17
C ARG A 174 -12.11 -3.96 -11.12
N LEU A 175 -11.57 -3.64 -12.31
CA LEU A 175 -11.18 -4.63 -13.30
C LEU A 175 -10.12 -5.56 -12.73
N LEU A 176 -9.08 -5.04 -12.08
CA LEU A 176 -8.06 -5.86 -11.43
C LEU A 176 -8.66 -6.78 -10.36
N ASN A 177 -9.62 -6.30 -9.56
CA ASN A 177 -10.32 -7.14 -8.59
C ASN A 177 -11.17 -8.23 -9.26
N TRP A 178 -11.88 -7.92 -10.35
CA TRP A 178 -12.63 -8.94 -11.10
C TRP A 178 -11.73 -9.95 -11.79
N HIS A 179 -10.51 -9.58 -12.20
CA HIS A 179 -9.55 -10.54 -12.73
C HIS A 179 -9.18 -11.60 -11.69
N ILE A 180 -9.07 -11.25 -10.40
CA ILE A 180 -8.88 -12.25 -9.32
C ILE A 180 -10.02 -13.27 -9.33
N GLU A 181 -11.26 -12.80 -9.48
CA GLU A 181 -12.45 -13.67 -9.52
C GLU A 181 -12.55 -14.48 -10.82
N TRP A 182 -12.01 -13.98 -11.94
CA TRP A 182 -12.02 -14.67 -13.23
C TRP A 182 -10.92 -15.73 -13.38
N LEU A 183 -9.93 -15.75 -12.48
CA LEU A 183 -8.89 -16.78 -12.40
C LEU A 183 -9.41 -18.02 -11.63
N GLU A 184 -10.56 -18.55 -12.06
CA GLU A 184 -11.30 -19.63 -11.39
C GLU A 184 -10.49 -20.95 -11.26
N ASN A 185 -9.65 -21.26 -12.25
CA ASN A 185 -8.84 -22.49 -12.29
C ASN A 185 -7.37 -22.30 -11.88
N ASN A 186 -7.02 -21.15 -11.28
CA ASN A 186 -5.63 -20.81 -11.00
C ASN A 186 -4.72 -20.91 -12.24
N GLU A 187 -5.26 -20.58 -13.42
CA GLU A 187 -4.49 -20.51 -14.66
C GLU A 187 -4.67 -19.12 -15.26
N ILE A 188 -3.55 -18.52 -15.68
CA ILE A 188 -3.57 -17.23 -16.36
C ILE A 188 -3.42 -17.45 -17.87
N GLN A 189 -4.41 -17.00 -18.63
CA GLN A 189 -4.33 -16.98 -20.09
C GLN A 189 -3.49 -15.78 -20.56
N LYS A 190 -2.88 -15.90 -21.74
CA LYS A 190 -2.09 -14.80 -22.34
C LYS A 190 -2.90 -13.50 -22.44
N ASN A 191 -4.16 -13.57 -22.87
CA ASN A 191 -5.02 -12.39 -22.99
C ASN A 191 -5.31 -11.74 -21.63
N GLN A 192 -5.50 -12.55 -20.58
CA GLN A 192 -5.70 -12.06 -19.21
C GLN A 192 -4.44 -11.35 -18.70
N ALA A 193 -3.26 -11.95 -18.91
CA ALA A 193 -1.98 -11.33 -18.54
C ALA A 193 -1.74 -10.00 -19.27
N MET A 194 -2.05 -9.94 -20.58
CA MET A 194 -1.94 -8.72 -21.38
C MET A 194 -2.85 -7.60 -20.86
N TRP A 195 -4.10 -7.93 -20.53
CA TRP A 195 -5.04 -6.95 -19.94
C TRP A 195 -4.58 -6.49 -18.55
N MET A 196 -4.16 -7.40 -17.68
CA MET A 196 -3.64 -7.02 -16.35
C MET A 196 -2.40 -6.12 -16.46
N TYR A 197 -1.47 -6.43 -17.37
CA TYR A 197 -0.31 -5.60 -17.64
C TYR A 197 -0.71 -4.19 -18.10
N ALA A 198 -1.62 -4.10 -19.08
CA ALA A 198 -2.11 -2.84 -19.62
C ALA A 198 -2.89 -1.99 -18.59
N LEU A 199 -3.62 -2.65 -17.69
CA LEU A 199 -4.30 -1.99 -16.57
C LEU A 199 -3.28 -1.42 -15.58
N LEU A 200 -2.20 -2.16 -15.29
CA LEU A 200 -1.12 -1.69 -14.41
C LEU A 200 -0.31 -0.55 -15.03
N THR A 201 -0.15 -0.49 -16.36
CA THR A 201 0.50 0.66 -17.03
C THR A 201 -0.35 1.93 -16.90
N ARG A 202 -1.68 1.80 -16.97
CA ARG A 202 -2.62 2.92 -16.80
C ARG A 202 -2.70 3.41 -15.35
N LEU A 203 -2.43 2.55 -14.38
CA LEU A 203 -2.60 2.84 -12.97
C LEU A 203 -1.58 3.91 -12.50
N ASP A 204 -2.09 4.96 -11.84
CA ASP A 204 -1.28 6.06 -11.35
C ASP A 204 -0.40 5.63 -10.15
N LYS A 205 0.78 6.23 -10.01
CA LYS A 205 1.77 5.86 -8.97
C LYS A 205 1.33 6.26 -7.57
N VAL A 206 0.54 7.34 -7.45
CA VAL A 206 0.02 7.83 -6.18
C VAL A 206 -1.28 7.08 -5.89
N MET A 207 -1.27 6.28 -4.83
CA MET A 207 -2.38 5.42 -4.45
C MET A 207 -2.74 5.60 -2.98
N THR A 208 -4.01 5.44 -2.68
CA THR A 208 -4.53 5.38 -1.31
C THR A 208 -4.33 3.98 -0.70
N SER A 209 -4.44 3.87 0.62
CA SER A 209 -4.25 2.59 1.34
C SER A 209 -5.21 1.49 0.89
N ASP A 210 -6.42 1.84 0.47
CA ASP A 210 -7.41 0.85 0.02
C ASP A 210 -7.03 0.30 -1.37
N GLU A 211 -6.55 1.18 -2.25
CA GLU A 211 -6.14 0.79 -3.60
C GLU A 211 -4.87 -0.07 -3.58
N THR A 212 -3.93 0.22 -2.68
CA THR A 212 -2.75 -0.64 -2.48
C THR A 212 -3.14 -2.01 -1.95
N SER A 213 -4.14 -2.10 -1.06
CA SER A 213 -4.68 -3.38 -0.57
C SER A 213 -5.21 -4.25 -1.72
N ILE A 214 -5.90 -3.66 -2.70
CA ILE A 214 -6.38 -4.36 -3.90
C ILE A 214 -5.19 -4.94 -4.70
N LEU A 215 -4.14 -4.15 -4.94
CA LEU A 215 -2.93 -4.63 -5.63
C LEU A 215 -2.24 -5.76 -4.89
N ARG A 216 -2.18 -5.69 -3.56
CA ARG A 216 -1.63 -6.77 -2.73
C ARG A 216 -2.44 -8.05 -2.92
N ASN A 217 -3.77 -7.97 -2.95
CA ASN A 217 -4.63 -9.12 -3.22
C ASN A 217 -4.38 -9.74 -4.61
N VAL A 218 -4.20 -8.91 -5.64
CA VAL A 218 -3.81 -9.38 -6.98
C VAL A 218 -2.47 -10.11 -6.94
N SER A 219 -1.45 -9.50 -6.32
CA SER A 219 -0.12 -10.11 -6.22
C SER A 219 -0.15 -11.42 -5.45
N ARG A 220 -0.89 -11.50 -4.34
CA ARG A 220 -1.07 -12.74 -3.56
C ARG A 220 -1.69 -13.84 -4.42
N LYS A 221 -2.73 -13.54 -5.19
CA LYS A 221 -3.33 -14.50 -6.12
C LYS A 221 -2.33 -14.95 -7.20
N CYS A 222 -1.54 -14.03 -7.75
CA CYS A 222 -0.47 -14.38 -8.70
C CYS A 222 0.61 -15.29 -8.08
N ILE A 223 1.00 -15.03 -6.83
CA ILE A 223 1.97 -15.86 -6.10
C ILE A 223 1.40 -17.25 -5.84
N GLN A 224 0.13 -17.35 -5.41
CA GLN A 224 -0.56 -18.62 -5.22
C GLN A 224 -0.54 -19.46 -6.50
N ILE A 225 -0.95 -18.85 -7.64
CA ILE A 225 -0.94 -19.52 -8.93
C ILE A 225 0.47 -19.96 -9.32
N ARG A 226 1.48 -19.12 -9.10
CA ARG A 226 2.88 -19.44 -9.40
C ARG A 226 3.38 -20.63 -8.58
N GLN A 227 2.91 -20.82 -7.35
CA GLN A 227 3.32 -21.94 -6.50
C GLN A 227 2.68 -23.27 -6.91
N GLU A 228 1.48 -23.22 -7.45
CA GLU A 228 0.79 -24.41 -8.00
C GLU A 228 1.43 -24.85 -9.34
N GLN A 229 1.99 -23.90 -10.10
CA GLN A 229 2.71 -24.16 -11.34
C GLN A 229 4.19 -24.50 -11.05
N ALA A 230 4.49 -25.79 -10.85
CA ALA A 230 5.83 -26.26 -10.51
C ALA A 230 6.86 -26.23 -11.66
N ASP A 231 6.43 -25.94 -12.89
CA ASP A 231 7.28 -25.96 -14.09
C ASP A 231 7.79 -24.55 -14.47
N PRO A 232 9.11 -24.28 -14.36
CA PRO A 232 9.69 -22.99 -14.71
C PRO A 232 9.71 -22.71 -16.22
N GLU A 233 9.55 -23.71 -17.09
CA GLU A 233 9.50 -23.50 -18.55
C GLU A 233 8.10 -23.07 -19.05
N ASN A 234 7.08 -23.16 -18.19
CA ASN A 234 5.74 -22.73 -18.54
C ASN A 234 5.71 -21.20 -18.76
N PRO A 235 5.26 -20.70 -19.94
CA PRO A 235 5.16 -19.26 -20.20
C PRO A 235 4.27 -18.50 -19.20
N GLN A 236 3.35 -19.20 -18.52
CA GLN A 236 2.50 -18.62 -17.48
C GLN A 236 3.31 -18.10 -16.29
N VAL A 237 4.38 -18.79 -15.89
CA VAL A 237 5.25 -18.36 -14.78
C VAL A 237 5.92 -17.03 -15.12
N ALA A 238 6.33 -16.84 -16.38
CA ALA A 238 6.88 -15.57 -16.86
C ALA A 238 5.85 -14.42 -16.75
N TYR A 239 4.59 -14.65 -17.14
CA TYR A 239 3.52 -13.65 -17.01
C TYR A 239 3.30 -13.24 -15.55
N LEU A 240 3.24 -14.21 -14.64
CA LEU A 240 3.04 -13.95 -13.20
C LEU A 240 4.22 -13.19 -12.61
N ASN A 241 5.45 -13.56 -12.97
CA ASN A 241 6.65 -12.88 -12.52
C ASN A 241 6.72 -11.42 -13.00
N ILE A 242 6.29 -11.14 -14.23
CA ILE A 242 6.16 -9.76 -14.74
C ILE A 242 5.16 -8.98 -13.88
N LEU A 243 3.95 -9.51 -13.65
CA LEU A 243 2.90 -8.82 -12.89
C LEU A 243 3.32 -8.55 -11.44
N ILE A 244 3.90 -9.55 -10.76
CA ILE A 244 4.40 -9.42 -9.38
C ILE A 244 5.53 -8.38 -9.32
N THR A 245 6.46 -8.41 -10.28
CA THR A 245 7.57 -7.45 -10.33
C THR A 245 7.05 -6.02 -10.53
N ILE A 246 6.04 -5.81 -11.37
CA ILE A 246 5.40 -4.49 -11.53
C ILE A 246 4.81 -4.02 -10.20
N ILE A 247 4.01 -4.87 -9.53
CA ILE A 247 3.33 -4.51 -8.28
C ILE A 247 4.37 -4.16 -7.18
N ALA A 248 5.39 -4.99 -7.02
CA ALA A 248 6.39 -4.80 -5.98
C ALA A 248 7.33 -3.63 -6.25
N ALA A 249 7.88 -3.56 -7.47
CA ALA A 249 8.94 -2.60 -7.80
C ALA A 249 8.40 -1.21 -8.15
N CYS A 250 7.22 -1.12 -8.78
CA CYS A 250 6.67 0.17 -9.24
C CYS A 250 5.77 0.83 -8.19
N PHE A 251 5.03 0.05 -7.40
CA PHE A 251 4.11 0.55 -6.38
C PHE A 251 4.66 0.43 -4.95
N GLY A 252 5.95 0.10 -4.81
CA GLY A 252 6.66 0.10 -3.53
C GLY A 252 6.28 -1.01 -2.56
N GLN A 253 5.65 -2.09 -3.05
CA GLN A 253 5.26 -3.26 -2.25
C GLN A 253 6.40 -4.30 -2.23
N ALA A 254 7.57 -3.90 -1.73
CA ALA A 254 8.78 -4.73 -1.74
C ALA A 254 8.69 -5.96 -0.82
N ASP A 255 7.69 -6.02 0.06
CA ASP A 255 7.45 -7.12 0.99
C ASP A 255 6.76 -8.34 0.34
N LEU A 256 6.35 -8.25 -0.93
CA LEU A 256 5.63 -9.30 -1.65
C LEU A 256 6.51 -10.22 -2.51
N VAL A 257 7.81 -9.95 -2.61
CA VAL A 257 8.74 -10.60 -3.57
C VAL A 257 9.74 -11.51 -2.89
#